data_AF-A0A2S7YVN9-F1
#
_entry.id   AF-A0A2S7YVN9-F1
#
_cell.length_a   1.000
_cell.length_b   1.000
_cell.length_c   1.000
_cell.angle_alpha   90.00
_cell.angle_beta   90.00
_cell.angle_gamma   90.00
#
_symmetry.space_group_name_H-M   'P 1'
#
loop_
_entity.id
_entity.type
_entity.pdbx_description
1 polymer ?
#
loop_
_entity_poly.entity_id
_entity_poly.type
_entity_poly.pdbx_seq_one_letter_code
_entity_poly.pdbx_strand_id
1 'polypeptide(L)'
;MSDIMYPVSFGKLMNHIMTEYKMYNRIYNVNKIHRINHEQRLPMFGKSIENPVGPAAGPNTQLAQNIVASYVAGARCIELKTVQIMYGEELGIPRPCIYSVDEAYNVEWSSEYSCDEAADEYIKAWFALKLISKELGLGDPDGFLFIMSVGYNLAGIKSPMVDKFINTMRSASQSPMWDTCKQWCLDHVDEFEHIDVDYINSISDELCQAITLSTMHGCPAEEIESICSYLISEKGLHLYLKCNPTLLGPKRIRELLDNAGFEYIDFEDHQFEVDLQFDKAVPMLERLIALGEKHNKIFGVKLTNTFPVQIHNNELPGEQMYMSGKSLLPVTIGVAELLSAQFGERLPMSYSGGAVKQNIKAIFDCGIWPVTVCTILLQGEGYNTFKGLADEVESTDYNAALKVHKDLIAKLAKDISENKIFKKSDAMKKKREAMPSFPGTRSSDYHCRVTCGSCVRVCPNRCNEVVTVNDAKLIVHVDQSCNECGNCACHCVEPCQPYKDRITFFHNAEALADSTNDGFYITGTSCGYRFKGEEAVCDIDALPEELKGVVHAFCKEHVYYVS
;
A
#
# COMPACT_ATOMS: atom_id res chain seq x y z
N MET A 1 -3.01 18.27 -15.97
CA MET A 1 -3.04 17.67 -14.62
C MET A 1 -1.62 17.27 -14.35
N SER A 2 -1.11 17.71 -13.20
CA SER A 2 0.14 17.16 -12.70
C SER A 2 -0.20 15.82 -12.08
N ASP A 3 0.36 14.74 -12.61
CA ASP A 3 0.33 13.42 -11.97
C ASP A 3 1.31 13.35 -10.77
N ILE A 4 1.55 14.52 -10.17
CA ILE A 4 2.51 14.82 -9.12
C ILE A 4 1.74 14.79 -7.79
N MET A 5 2.26 14.01 -6.85
CA MET A 5 1.74 14.03 -5.49
C MET A 5 2.47 15.10 -4.68
N TYR A 6 1.73 15.97 -4.01
CA TYR A 6 2.29 17.00 -3.15
C TYR A 6 2.30 16.52 -1.69
N PRO A 7 3.46 16.54 -1.01
CA PRO A 7 3.54 16.16 0.40
C PRO A 7 2.65 17.03 1.29
N VAL A 8 2.03 16.40 2.29
CA VAL A 8 1.24 17.10 3.32
C VAL A 8 2.11 17.33 4.55
N SER A 9 2.10 18.55 5.11
CA SER A 9 2.80 18.86 6.36
C SER A 9 2.23 18.05 7.53
N PHE A 10 3.04 17.74 8.54
CA PHE A 10 2.58 16.98 9.71
C PHE A 10 1.39 17.62 10.42
N GLY A 11 1.37 18.96 10.59
CA GLY A 11 0.26 19.65 11.21
C GLY A 11 -1.08 19.49 10.45
N LYS A 12 -1.06 19.62 9.12
CA LYS A 12 -2.23 19.35 8.27
C LYS A 12 -2.69 17.88 8.36
N LEU A 13 -1.75 16.94 8.39
CA LEU A 13 -2.04 15.52 8.59
C LEU A 13 -2.78 15.28 9.92
N MET A 14 -2.24 15.80 11.03
CA MET A 14 -2.83 15.63 12.36
C MET A 14 -4.17 16.35 12.51
N ASN A 15 -4.28 17.57 12.01
CA ASN A 15 -5.54 18.31 12.01
C ASN A 15 -6.63 17.53 11.24
N HIS A 16 -6.29 16.94 10.10
CA HIS A 16 -7.23 16.08 9.37
C HIS A 16 -7.71 14.91 10.22
N ILE A 17 -6.76 14.14 10.78
CA ILE A 17 -7.04 12.98 11.61
C ILE A 17 -7.99 13.35 12.78
N MET A 18 -7.64 14.37 13.54
CA MET A 18 -8.37 14.74 14.77
C MET A 18 -9.75 15.33 14.43
N THR A 19 -9.81 16.19 13.43
CA THR A 19 -11.06 16.85 13.03
C THR A 19 -12.05 15.86 12.41
N GLU A 20 -11.61 14.98 11.51
CA GLU A 20 -12.49 13.97 10.92
C GLU A 20 -12.99 12.98 11.98
N TYR A 21 -12.11 12.55 12.90
CA TYR A 21 -12.49 11.65 13.98
C TYR A 21 -13.55 12.29 14.90
N LYS A 22 -13.37 13.56 15.28
CA LYS A 22 -14.33 14.29 16.11
C LYS A 22 -15.68 14.48 15.43
N MET A 23 -15.69 14.76 14.12
CA MET A 23 -16.93 15.01 13.38
C MET A 23 -17.69 13.72 13.04
N TYR A 24 -16.97 12.65 12.71
CA TYR A 24 -17.55 11.49 12.02
C TYR A 24 -17.20 10.14 12.63
N ASN A 25 -16.36 10.10 13.68
CA ASN A 25 -15.84 8.88 14.29
C ASN A 25 -15.19 7.94 13.25
N ARG A 26 -14.41 8.53 12.35
CA ARG A 26 -13.67 7.85 11.27
C ARG A 26 -12.39 8.63 10.97
N ILE A 27 -11.39 7.98 10.36
CA ILE A 27 -10.13 8.62 9.94
C ILE A 27 -9.80 8.18 8.51
N TYR A 28 -9.51 9.12 7.62
CA TYR A 28 -9.31 8.93 6.18
C TYR A 28 -10.37 8.00 5.58
N ASN A 29 -11.65 8.28 5.82
CA ASN A 29 -12.78 7.45 5.37
C ASN A 29 -12.77 5.97 5.86
N VAL A 30 -11.97 5.62 6.87
CA VAL A 30 -12.01 4.32 7.56
C VAL A 30 -13.03 4.39 8.70
N ASN A 31 -14.17 3.72 8.52
CA ASN A 31 -15.26 3.69 9.50
C ASN A 31 -15.32 2.38 10.30
N LYS A 32 -14.58 1.35 9.89
CA LYS A 32 -14.37 0.12 10.66
C LYS A 32 -13.07 0.23 11.46
N ILE A 33 -13.05 1.14 12.43
CA ILE A 33 -11.90 1.35 13.32
C ILE A 33 -11.63 0.06 14.11
N HIS A 34 -10.41 -0.47 14.00
CA HIS A 34 -9.97 -1.65 14.71
C HIS A 34 -9.35 -1.28 16.05
N ARG A 35 -9.67 -2.07 17.08
CA ARG A 35 -9.17 -1.88 18.46
C ARG A 35 -8.70 -3.22 18.98
N ILE A 36 -7.48 -3.27 19.48
CA ILE A 36 -6.95 -4.48 20.10
C ILE A 36 -7.66 -4.73 21.42
N ASN A 37 -8.21 -5.94 21.55
CA ASN A 37 -8.99 -6.39 22.71
C ASN A 37 -8.44 -7.70 23.31
N HIS A 38 -7.20 -8.04 23.00
CA HIS A 38 -6.50 -9.22 23.49
C HIS A 38 -5.06 -8.90 23.90
N GLU A 39 -4.45 -9.80 24.66
CA GLU A 39 -3.07 -9.66 25.15
C GLU A 39 -2.05 -10.47 24.32
N GLN A 40 -2.50 -11.20 23.28
CA GLN A 40 -1.58 -11.94 22.40
C GLN A 40 -0.55 -11.01 21.75
N ARG A 41 0.67 -11.52 21.58
CA ARG A 41 1.85 -10.79 21.11
C ARG A 41 2.75 -11.73 20.31
N LEU A 42 3.25 -11.27 19.16
CA LEU A 42 4.27 -11.99 18.38
C LEU A 42 5.62 -11.27 18.50
N PRO A 43 6.71 -11.97 18.83
CA PRO A 43 8.05 -11.37 18.83
C PRO A 43 8.55 -11.20 17.38
N MET A 44 8.97 -10.00 17.01
CA MET A 44 9.44 -9.71 15.66
C MET A 44 10.50 -8.61 15.67
N PHE A 45 11.71 -8.92 15.16
CA PHE A 45 12.81 -7.96 14.98
C PHE A 45 13.20 -7.17 16.24
N GLY A 46 13.20 -7.84 17.40
CA GLY A 46 13.49 -7.21 18.69
C GLY A 46 12.33 -6.41 19.28
N LYS A 47 11.18 -6.36 18.59
CA LYS A 47 9.93 -5.75 19.05
C LYS A 47 8.86 -6.83 19.27
N SER A 48 7.68 -6.40 19.68
CA SER A 48 6.50 -7.24 19.72
C SER A 48 5.34 -6.57 19.01
N ILE A 49 4.61 -7.34 18.20
CA ILE A 49 3.45 -6.85 17.46
C ILE A 49 2.16 -7.47 17.99
N GLU A 50 1.10 -6.68 17.96
CA GLU A 50 -0.25 -7.09 18.37
C GLU A 50 -0.92 -7.97 17.32
N ASN A 51 -0.55 -7.81 16.05
CA ASN A 51 -1.11 -8.54 14.92
C ASN A 51 -0.07 -8.62 13.77
N PRO A 52 0.08 -9.73 13.04
CA PRO A 52 1.04 -9.85 11.93
C PRO A 52 0.51 -9.42 10.55
N VAL A 53 -0.66 -8.78 10.48
CA VAL A 53 -1.30 -8.30 9.25
C VAL A 53 -0.94 -6.84 8.99
N GLY A 54 -0.79 -6.50 7.70
CA GLY A 54 -0.78 -5.11 7.29
C GLY A 54 -0.61 -4.91 5.79
N PRO A 55 -0.33 -3.68 5.35
CA PRO A 55 -0.19 -3.39 3.92
C PRO A 55 1.18 -3.82 3.41
N ALA A 56 1.22 -4.33 2.17
CA ALA A 56 2.46 -4.65 1.47
C ALA A 56 3.10 -3.39 0.87
N ALA A 57 4.41 -3.45 0.60
CA ALA A 57 5.11 -2.39 -0.15
C ALA A 57 4.40 -2.11 -1.48
N GLY A 58 3.75 -0.95 -1.59
CA GLY A 58 2.84 -0.66 -2.69
C GLY A 58 2.11 0.67 -2.51
N PRO A 59 1.06 0.94 -3.31
CA PRO A 59 0.36 2.23 -3.28
C PRO A 59 -0.25 2.55 -1.91
N ASN A 60 -0.61 1.53 -1.11
CA ASN A 60 -1.19 1.74 0.23
C ASN A 60 -0.17 2.12 1.32
N THR A 61 1.13 2.20 1.01
CA THR A 61 2.21 2.56 1.96
C THR A 61 3.13 3.67 1.44
N GLN A 62 2.64 4.45 0.48
CA GLN A 62 3.43 5.52 -0.13
C GLN A 62 3.38 6.83 0.67
N LEU A 63 2.21 7.21 1.18
CA LEU A 63 2.00 8.45 1.93
C LEU A 63 1.62 8.17 3.39
N ALA A 64 1.86 9.15 4.27
CA ALA A 64 1.53 9.06 5.69
C ALA A 64 0.04 8.76 5.93
N GLN A 65 -0.86 9.41 5.19
CA GLN A 65 -2.30 9.18 5.28
C GLN A 65 -2.71 7.74 4.92
N ASN A 66 -2.04 7.13 3.94
CA ASN A 66 -2.29 5.74 3.54
C ASN A 66 -1.90 4.77 4.67
N ILE A 67 -0.78 5.05 5.34
CA ILE A 67 -0.29 4.28 6.49
C ILE A 67 -1.23 4.45 7.70
N VAL A 68 -1.65 5.68 7.99
CA VAL A 68 -2.64 5.99 9.04
C VAL A 68 -3.95 5.24 8.78
N ALA A 69 -4.49 5.31 7.56
CA ALA A 69 -5.70 4.59 7.18
C ALA A 69 -5.54 3.06 7.36
N SER A 70 -4.37 2.51 7.00
CA SER A 70 -4.08 1.08 7.21
C SER A 70 -4.09 0.70 8.69
N TYR A 71 -3.41 1.48 9.53
CA TYR A 71 -3.31 1.20 10.97
C TYR A 71 -4.67 1.28 11.67
N VAL A 72 -5.42 2.36 11.41
CA VAL A 72 -6.77 2.57 11.98
C VAL A 72 -7.71 1.43 11.59
N ALA A 73 -7.55 0.88 10.38
CA ALA A 73 -8.36 -0.24 9.91
C ALA A 73 -7.92 -1.62 10.46
N GLY A 74 -6.75 -1.74 11.10
CA GLY A 74 -6.30 -2.97 11.76
C GLY A 74 -4.87 -3.43 11.46
N ALA A 75 -4.11 -2.71 10.63
CA ALA A 75 -2.72 -3.09 10.34
C ALA A 75 -1.79 -2.87 11.55
N ARG A 76 -0.81 -3.76 11.72
CA ARG A 76 0.27 -3.65 12.73
C ARG A 76 1.66 -3.99 12.17
N CYS A 77 1.74 -4.65 11.01
CA CYS A 77 2.98 -4.81 10.27
C CYS A 77 2.92 -4.02 8.95
N ILE A 78 3.57 -2.87 8.89
CA ILE A 78 3.49 -1.95 7.74
C ILE A 78 4.75 -2.07 6.90
N GLU A 79 4.63 -2.61 5.70
CA GLU A 79 5.76 -2.68 4.77
C GLU A 79 5.76 -1.47 3.84
N LEU A 80 6.78 -0.64 3.98
CA LEU A 80 6.88 0.66 3.32
C LEU A 80 7.14 0.50 1.82
N LYS A 81 6.68 1.46 1.01
CA LYS A 81 6.91 1.47 -0.44
C LYS A 81 8.41 1.36 -0.73
N THR A 82 8.76 0.53 -1.71
CA THR A 82 10.14 0.34 -2.12
C THR A 82 10.72 1.64 -2.69
N VAL A 83 11.86 2.08 -2.15
CA VAL A 83 12.63 3.20 -2.69
C VAL A 83 13.83 2.72 -3.53
N GLN A 84 14.29 3.57 -4.44
CA GLN A 84 15.42 3.32 -5.33
C GLN A 84 16.02 4.66 -5.79
N ILE A 85 17.05 4.62 -6.65
CA ILE A 85 17.73 5.84 -7.10
C ILE A 85 16.92 6.67 -8.13
N MET A 86 15.97 6.05 -8.82
CA MET A 86 15.06 6.70 -9.79
C MET A 86 13.67 6.83 -9.17
N TYR A 87 13.02 7.98 -9.34
CA TYR A 87 11.70 8.27 -8.77
C TYR A 87 10.91 9.25 -9.65
N GLY A 88 9.59 9.30 -9.44
CA GLY A 88 8.71 10.29 -10.07
C GLY A 88 8.77 10.27 -11.61
N GLU A 89 8.90 11.45 -12.23
CA GLU A 89 8.92 11.60 -13.69
C GLU A 89 10.04 10.80 -14.38
N GLU A 90 11.18 10.58 -13.71
CA GLU A 90 12.31 9.80 -14.28
C GLU A 90 11.92 8.35 -14.61
N LEU A 91 10.89 7.82 -13.95
CA LEU A 91 10.38 6.48 -14.20
C LEU A 91 9.48 6.39 -15.44
N GLY A 92 8.97 7.52 -15.95
CA GLY A 92 8.10 7.55 -17.12
C GLY A 92 6.87 6.66 -16.99
N ILE A 93 6.25 6.62 -15.80
CA ILE A 93 5.17 5.67 -15.48
C ILE A 93 3.97 5.90 -16.40
N PRO A 94 3.58 4.91 -17.23
CA PRO A 94 2.39 5.05 -18.06
C PRO A 94 1.12 5.03 -17.19
N ARG A 95 0.23 6.00 -17.40
CA ARG A 95 -1.02 6.15 -16.62
C ARG A 95 -2.27 5.99 -17.51
N PRO A 96 -3.37 5.40 -17.00
CA PRO A 96 -3.50 4.79 -15.67
C PRO A 96 -2.59 3.57 -15.50
N CYS A 97 -2.08 3.36 -14.28
CA CYS A 97 -1.06 2.35 -14.00
C CYS A 97 -1.56 1.15 -13.17
N ILE A 98 -2.81 1.17 -12.69
CA ILE A 98 -3.42 0.10 -11.87
C ILE A 98 -4.79 -0.30 -12.44
N TYR A 99 -4.98 -1.61 -12.60
CA TYR A 99 -6.25 -2.26 -12.91
C TYR A 99 -6.53 -3.31 -11.83
N SER A 100 -7.63 -3.25 -11.08
CA SER A 100 -7.87 -4.19 -9.96
C SER A 100 -9.30 -4.73 -9.86
N VAL A 101 -9.97 -4.97 -10.98
CA VAL A 101 -11.40 -5.33 -11.00
C VAL A 101 -11.70 -6.70 -10.37
N ASP A 102 -10.83 -7.71 -10.57
CA ASP A 102 -10.95 -9.06 -9.98
C ASP A 102 -9.54 -9.60 -9.67
N GLU A 103 -8.75 -9.93 -10.69
CA GLU A 103 -7.29 -9.87 -10.61
C GLU A 103 -6.84 -8.42 -10.48
N ALA A 104 -5.55 -8.26 -10.16
CA ALA A 104 -4.93 -6.96 -10.29
C ALA A 104 -3.71 -7.02 -11.21
N TYR A 105 -3.53 -5.92 -11.92
CA TYR A 105 -2.40 -5.65 -12.80
C TYR A 105 -1.87 -4.26 -12.52
N ASN A 106 -0.56 -4.08 -12.66
CA ASN A 106 0.06 -2.77 -12.66
C ASN A 106 1.15 -2.66 -13.74
N VAL A 107 1.43 -1.43 -14.15
CA VAL A 107 2.56 -1.07 -15.03
C VAL A 107 3.51 -0.05 -14.38
N GLU A 108 3.20 0.38 -13.15
CA GLU A 108 4.08 1.26 -12.36
C GLU A 108 5.29 0.53 -11.78
N TRP A 109 6.40 1.27 -11.67
CA TRP A 109 7.63 0.89 -10.98
C TRP A 109 7.77 1.67 -9.66
N SER A 110 8.75 1.30 -8.85
CA SER A 110 8.84 1.70 -7.44
C SER A 110 9.23 3.17 -7.22
N SER A 111 8.31 3.91 -6.58
CA SER A 111 8.45 5.21 -5.90
C SER A 111 8.21 6.45 -6.75
N GLU A 112 7.12 7.16 -6.44
CA GLU A 112 6.88 8.52 -6.95
C GLU A 112 7.73 9.56 -6.22
N TYR A 113 8.07 9.29 -4.94
CA TYR A 113 8.89 10.17 -4.11
C TYR A 113 10.35 9.78 -4.12
N SER A 114 11.21 10.79 -3.99
CA SER A 114 12.61 10.59 -3.69
C SER A 114 12.77 9.86 -2.36
N CYS A 115 13.97 9.31 -2.13
CA CYS A 115 14.28 8.63 -0.86
C CYS A 115 14.07 9.54 0.37
N ASP A 116 14.42 10.82 0.28
CA ASP A 116 14.28 11.76 1.40
C ASP A 116 12.79 12.09 1.67
N GLU A 117 12.01 12.35 0.62
CA GLU A 117 10.57 12.60 0.75
C GLU A 117 9.81 11.38 1.28
N ALA A 118 10.20 10.16 0.84
CA ALA A 118 9.64 8.93 1.37
C ALA A 118 9.94 8.77 2.87
N ALA A 119 11.19 9.03 3.30
CA ALA A 119 11.55 9.01 4.72
C ALA A 119 10.71 10.00 5.54
N ASP A 120 10.47 11.19 5.00
CA ASP A 120 9.64 12.21 5.65
C ASP A 120 8.17 11.76 5.81
N GLU A 121 7.57 11.13 4.78
CA GLU A 121 6.24 10.50 4.90
C GLU A 121 6.21 9.44 6.01
N TYR A 122 7.25 8.63 6.13
CA TYR A 122 7.30 7.56 7.12
C TYR A 122 7.52 8.08 8.53
N ILE A 123 8.31 9.14 8.71
CA ILE A 123 8.46 9.82 10.01
C ILE A 123 7.12 10.44 10.44
N LYS A 124 6.43 11.14 9.54
CA LYS A 124 5.10 11.69 9.80
C LYS A 124 4.11 10.60 10.21
N ALA A 125 4.08 9.49 9.48
CA ALA A 125 3.25 8.34 9.82
C ALA A 125 3.60 7.78 11.20
N TRP A 126 4.89 7.61 11.51
CA TRP A 126 5.35 7.08 12.79
C TRP A 126 4.82 7.89 13.97
N PHE A 127 5.01 9.21 13.96
CA PHE A 127 4.45 10.08 15.00
C PHE A 127 2.92 10.00 15.05
N ALA A 128 2.23 10.11 13.91
CA ALA A 128 0.77 10.04 13.87
C ALA A 128 0.25 8.75 14.50
N LEU A 129 0.84 7.60 14.19
CA LEU A 129 0.46 6.30 14.76
C LEU A 129 0.72 6.22 16.27
N LYS A 130 1.87 6.72 16.75
CA LYS A 130 2.17 6.78 18.19
C LYS A 130 1.12 7.60 18.93
N LEU A 131 0.77 8.77 18.42
CA LEU A 131 -0.24 9.63 19.04
C LEU A 131 -1.63 8.96 19.02
N ILE A 132 -2.16 8.57 17.85
CA ILE A 132 -3.54 8.06 17.77
C ILE A 132 -3.73 6.70 18.44
N SER A 133 -2.69 5.87 18.50
CA SER A 133 -2.76 4.57 19.19
C SER A 133 -3.05 4.75 20.67
N LYS A 134 -2.35 5.69 21.32
CA LYS A 134 -2.53 6.03 22.73
C LYS A 134 -3.78 6.88 22.96
N GLU A 135 -3.90 7.98 22.23
CA GLU A 135 -4.97 8.98 22.43
C GLU A 135 -6.34 8.36 22.23
N LEU A 136 -6.50 7.55 21.19
CA LEU A 136 -7.79 6.95 20.88
C LEU A 136 -7.95 5.57 21.50
N GLY A 137 -6.92 4.98 22.13
CA GLY A 137 -6.94 3.62 22.69
C GLY A 137 -7.10 2.52 21.62
N LEU A 138 -6.38 2.61 20.51
CA LEU A 138 -6.47 1.66 19.38
C LEU A 138 -5.61 0.40 19.60
N GLY A 139 -4.58 0.50 20.43
CA GLY A 139 -3.62 -0.55 20.72
C GLY A 139 -2.40 0.03 21.44
N ASP A 140 -1.43 -0.82 21.74
CA ASP A 140 -0.14 -0.42 22.28
C ASP A 140 0.61 0.45 21.25
N PRO A 141 1.11 1.65 21.63
CA PRO A 141 1.92 2.47 20.74
C PRO A 141 3.18 1.79 20.23
N ASP A 142 3.71 0.78 20.92
CA ASP A 142 4.84 -0.04 20.47
C ASP A 142 4.41 -1.41 19.92
N GLY A 143 3.10 -1.65 19.79
CA GLY A 143 2.48 -2.87 19.29
C GLY A 143 2.46 -3.04 17.78
N PHE A 144 3.15 -2.18 17.04
CA PHE A 144 3.27 -2.22 15.58
C PHE A 144 4.72 -1.95 15.14
N LEU A 145 5.05 -2.33 13.90
CA LEU A 145 6.36 -2.06 13.31
C LEU A 145 6.28 -1.68 11.85
N PHE A 146 7.34 -1.01 11.39
CA PHE A 146 7.59 -0.76 9.97
C PHE A 146 8.70 -1.70 9.46
N ILE A 147 8.55 -2.13 8.22
CA ILE A 147 9.60 -2.81 7.45
C ILE A 147 9.91 -1.92 6.26
N MET A 148 11.14 -1.40 6.17
CA MET A 148 11.54 -0.60 5.01
C MET A 148 11.73 -1.50 3.78
N SER A 149 11.59 -0.95 2.58
CA SER A 149 11.81 -1.70 1.34
C SER A 149 12.74 -0.92 0.43
N VAL A 150 13.72 -1.60 -0.16
CA VAL A 150 14.64 -1.03 -1.16
C VAL A 150 14.76 -1.97 -2.35
N GLY A 151 15.00 -1.42 -3.53
CA GLY A 151 15.17 -2.21 -4.74
C GLY A 151 16.11 -1.55 -5.74
N TYR A 152 17.34 -2.06 -5.83
CA TYR A 152 18.29 -1.72 -6.88
C TYR A 152 19.47 -2.71 -6.85
N ASN A 153 20.46 -2.51 -7.74
CA ASN A 153 21.76 -3.20 -7.60
C ASN A 153 22.54 -2.69 -6.36
N LEU A 154 23.61 -3.40 -5.99
CA LEU A 154 24.43 -3.09 -4.83
C LEU A 154 25.01 -1.67 -4.88
N ALA A 155 25.44 -1.21 -6.06
CA ALA A 155 25.99 0.12 -6.23
C ALA A 155 24.95 1.21 -5.94
N GLY A 156 23.70 1.05 -6.40
CA GLY A 156 22.62 2.00 -6.08
C GLY A 156 22.13 1.87 -4.64
N ILE A 157 22.14 0.68 -4.04
CA ILE A 157 21.84 0.52 -2.60
C ILE A 157 22.90 1.20 -1.73
N LYS A 158 24.17 1.16 -2.16
CA LYS A 158 25.29 1.89 -1.52
C LYS A 158 25.37 3.37 -1.93
N SER A 159 24.49 3.85 -2.81
CA SER A 159 24.49 5.26 -3.19
C SER A 159 24.21 6.15 -1.98
N PRO A 160 24.74 7.38 -1.92
CA PRO A 160 24.50 8.28 -0.80
C PRO A 160 23.01 8.50 -0.50
N MET A 161 22.17 8.52 -1.53
CA MET A 161 20.73 8.71 -1.42
C MET A 161 20.05 7.54 -0.70
N VAL A 162 20.27 6.30 -1.15
CA VAL A 162 19.64 5.11 -0.55
C VAL A 162 20.29 4.79 0.80
N ASP A 163 21.60 5.00 0.95
CA ASP A 163 22.32 4.81 2.21
C ASP A 163 21.76 5.74 3.30
N LYS A 164 21.57 7.02 2.97
CA LYS A 164 20.95 8.01 3.86
C LYS A 164 19.55 7.56 4.26
N PHE A 165 18.70 7.15 3.32
CA PHE A 165 17.38 6.61 3.62
C PHE A 165 17.43 5.44 4.60
N ILE A 166 18.26 4.43 4.34
CA ILE A 166 18.39 3.25 5.22
C ILE A 166 18.79 3.68 6.63
N ASN A 167 19.75 4.61 6.77
CA ASN A 167 20.20 5.07 8.09
C ASN A 167 19.12 5.89 8.81
N THR A 168 18.44 6.81 8.11
CA THR A 168 17.32 7.60 8.66
C THR A 168 16.18 6.70 9.12
N MET A 169 15.83 5.68 8.33
CA MET A 169 14.75 4.76 8.69
C MET A 169 15.13 3.82 9.83
N ARG A 170 16.42 3.61 10.11
CA ARG A 170 16.88 2.88 11.29
C ARG A 170 16.80 3.70 12.57
N SER A 171 17.17 4.99 12.49
CA SER A 171 17.12 5.96 13.58
C SER A 171 16.86 7.34 12.97
N ALA A 172 15.66 7.88 13.21
CA ALA A 172 15.19 9.09 12.56
C ALA A 172 15.57 10.37 13.28
N SER A 173 16.20 10.30 14.46
CA SER A 173 16.44 11.47 15.32
C SER A 173 17.33 12.55 14.70
N GLN A 174 18.07 12.24 13.63
CA GLN A 174 18.87 13.19 12.86
C GLN A 174 18.13 13.80 11.65
N SER A 175 16.89 13.40 11.38
CA SER A 175 16.09 13.97 10.29
C SER A 175 15.46 15.30 10.71
N PRO A 176 15.49 16.35 9.87
CA PRO A 176 14.73 17.57 10.12
C PRO A 176 13.21 17.34 10.29
N MET A 177 12.66 16.32 9.62
CA MET A 177 11.25 15.98 9.77
C MET A 177 10.94 15.39 11.15
N TRP A 178 11.91 14.72 11.79
CA TRP A 178 11.76 14.25 13.15
C TRP A 178 11.55 15.41 14.12
N ASP A 179 12.42 16.43 14.05
CA ASP A 179 12.31 17.64 14.88
C ASP A 179 11.01 18.39 14.58
N THR A 180 10.63 18.48 13.31
CA THR A 180 9.36 19.11 12.88
C THR A 180 8.16 18.42 13.52
N CYS A 181 8.09 17.09 13.46
CA CYS A 181 6.98 16.33 14.02
C CYS A 181 6.99 16.41 15.56
N LYS A 182 8.15 16.22 16.19
CA LYS A 182 8.29 16.28 17.64
C LYS A 182 7.92 17.65 18.21
N GLN A 183 8.40 18.74 17.59
CA GLN A 183 8.07 20.09 18.02
C GLN A 183 6.57 20.37 17.87
N TRP A 184 5.96 19.97 16.75
CA TRP A 184 4.51 20.10 16.58
C TRP A 184 3.75 19.39 17.71
N CYS A 185 4.15 18.16 18.07
CA CYS A 185 3.53 17.42 19.17
C CYS A 185 3.64 18.17 20.51
N LEU A 186 4.79 18.77 20.79
CA LEU A 186 5.01 19.54 22.02
C LEU A 186 4.17 20.83 22.04
N ASP A 187 4.07 21.51 20.90
CA ASP A 187 3.29 22.75 20.77
C ASP A 187 1.78 22.53 20.92
N HIS A 188 1.30 21.32 20.62
CA HIS A 188 -0.12 20.93 20.65
C HIS A 188 -0.43 19.91 21.75
N VAL A 189 0.46 19.73 22.73
CA VAL A 189 0.28 18.71 23.78
C VAL A 189 -1.01 18.90 24.57
N ASP A 190 -1.42 20.16 24.78
CA ASP A 190 -2.64 20.53 25.50
C ASP A 190 -3.94 20.18 24.73
N GLU A 191 -3.84 19.77 23.46
CA GLU A 191 -4.98 19.32 22.66
C GLU A 191 -5.31 17.84 22.84
N PHE A 192 -4.44 17.08 23.54
CA PHE A 192 -4.60 15.65 23.78
C PHE A 192 -5.06 15.36 25.21
N GLU A 193 -5.89 14.33 25.39
CA GLU A 193 -6.38 13.89 26.69
C GLU A 193 -5.48 12.84 27.35
N HIS A 194 -4.73 12.04 26.58
CA HIS A 194 -3.97 10.89 27.08
C HIS A 194 -2.47 10.96 26.74
N ILE A 195 -2.02 12.09 26.21
CA ILE A 195 -0.64 12.33 25.80
C ILE A 195 -0.07 13.48 26.61
N ASP A 196 1.14 13.27 27.14
CA ASP A 196 1.90 14.28 27.87
C ASP A 196 3.30 14.47 27.25
N VAL A 197 4.02 15.47 27.75
CA VAL A 197 5.37 15.82 27.29
C VAL A 197 6.35 14.66 27.49
N ASP A 198 6.21 13.90 28.58
CA ASP A 198 7.07 12.75 28.87
C ASP A 198 6.87 11.64 27.84
N TYR A 199 5.62 11.36 27.47
CA TYR A 199 5.30 10.42 26.39
C TYR A 199 5.91 10.87 25.07
N ILE A 200 5.72 12.13 24.65
CA ILE A 200 6.28 12.66 23.40
C ILE A 200 7.81 12.53 23.38
N ASN A 201 8.47 12.81 24.50
CA ASN A 201 9.92 12.65 24.62
C ASN A 201 10.39 11.20 24.64
N SER A 202 9.52 10.28 25.03
CA SER A 202 9.81 8.83 25.05
C SER A 202 9.61 8.14 23.70
N ILE A 203 9.01 8.80 22.70
CA ILE A 203 8.79 8.22 21.37
C ILE A 203 10.14 7.80 20.77
N SER A 204 10.28 6.49 20.56
CA SER A 204 11.49 5.91 19.96
C SER A 204 11.66 6.35 18.52
N ASP A 205 12.89 6.72 18.16
CA ASP A 205 13.32 7.06 16.81
C ASP A 205 13.71 5.83 15.97
N GLU A 206 13.60 4.63 16.53
CA GLU A 206 13.88 3.36 15.85
C GLU A 206 12.67 2.91 15.01
N LEU A 207 12.49 3.49 13.83
CA LEU A 207 11.34 3.18 12.96
C LEU A 207 11.41 1.74 12.43
N CYS A 208 12.53 1.38 11.80
CA CYS A 208 12.70 0.12 11.07
C CYS A 208 13.98 -0.62 11.47
N GLN A 209 13.84 -1.83 12.02
CA GLN A 209 14.96 -2.74 12.28
C GLN A 209 15.08 -3.86 11.22
N ALA A 210 14.18 -3.85 10.24
CA ALA A 210 14.14 -4.82 9.16
C ALA A 210 13.95 -4.17 7.79
N ILE A 211 14.43 -4.89 6.78
CA ILE A 211 14.39 -4.48 5.38
C ILE A 211 13.91 -5.62 4.48
N THR A 212 13.00 -5.30 3.56
CA THR A 212 12.67 -6.15 2.42
C THR A 212 13.52 -5.74 1.23
N LEU A 213 14.30 -6.67 0.67
CA LEU A 213 14.99 -6.46 -0.60
C LEU A 213 14.08 -6.86 -1.74
N SER A 214 13.63 -5.88 -2.53
CA SER A 214 12.90 -6.11 -3.78
C SER A 214 13.88 -6.25 -4.93
N THR A 215 14.14 -7.48 -5.37
CA THR A 215 15.06 -7.73 -6.49
C THR A 215 14.42 -7.35 -7.82
N MET A 216 15.19 -6.72 -8.69
CA MET A 216 14.78 -6.52 -10.08
C MET A 216 14.70 -7.87 -10.79
N HIS A 217 13.78 -7.98 -11.75
CA HIS A 217 13.78 -9.08 -12.71
C HIS A 217 15.14 -9.20 -13.40
N GLY A 218 15.65 -10.42 -13.55
CA GLY A 218 16.97 -10.66 -14.13
C GLY A 218 18.18 -10.41 -13.22
N CYS A 219 17.98 -10.10 -11.93
CA CYS A 219 19.09 -9.87 -11.01
C CYS A 219 19.87 -11.17 -10.72
N PRO A 220 21.20 -11.24 -10.99
CA PRO A 220 21.98 -12.45 -10.76
C PRO A 220 22.04 -12.85 -9.28
N ALA A 221 22.10 -14.16 -9.00
CA ALA A 221 22.19 -14.70 -7.64
C ALA A 221 23.35 -14.09 -6.81
N GLU A 222 24.51 -13.90 -7.43
CA GLU A 222 25.70 -13.33 -6.78
C GLU A 222 25.49 -11.86 -6.37
N GLU A 223 24.75 -11.10 -7.18
CA GLU A 223 24.39 -9.72 -6.88
C GLU A 223 23.39 -9.67 -5.72
N ILE A 224 22.35 -10.52 -5.77
CA ILE A 224 21.37 -10.66 -4.68
C ILE A 224 22.07 -11.02 -3.36
N GLU A 225 22.96 -12.02 -3.38
CA GLU A 225 23.71 -12.44 -2.20
C GLU A 225 24.60 -11.33 -1.66
N SER A 226 25.25 -10.57 -2.53
CA SER A 226 26.11 -9.45 -2.15
C SER A 226 25.32 -8.32 -1.48
N ILE A 227 24.14 -8.00 -2.00
CA ILE A 227 23.24 -7.01 -1.39
C ILE A 227 22.75 -7.48 -0.03
N CYS A 228 22.23 -8.71 0.06
CA CYS A 228 21.77 -9.27 1.32
C CYS A 228 22.90 -9.31 2.37
N SER A 229 24.11 -9.68 1.94
CA SER A 229 25.28 -9.73 2.82
C SER A 229 25.66 -8.36 3.36
N TYR A 230 25.61 -7.32 2.53
CA TYR A 230 25.81 -5.93 2.93
C TYR A 230 24.77 -5.46 3.95
N LEU A 231 23.49 -5.69 3.67
CA LEU A 231 22.39 -5.26 4.54
C LEU A 231 22.41 -5.96 5.91
N ILE A 232 22.78 -7.24 5.95
CA ILE A 232 22.91 -7.99 7.20
C ILE A 232 24.19 -7.58 7.95
N SER A 233 25.34 -7.62 7.28
CA SER A 233 26.65 -7.55 7.96
C SER A 233 27.10 -6.13 8.24
N GLU A 234 26.89 -5.20 7.31
CA GLU A 234 27.32 -3.80 7.43
C GLU A 234 26.20 -2.91 7.98
N LYS A 235 24.94 -3.11 7.56
CA LYS A 235 23.80 -2.34 8.07
C LYS A 235 23.15 -2.93 9.32
N GLY A 236 23.41 -4.19 9.64
CA GLY A 236 22.90 -4.82 10.87
C GLY A 236 21.39 -4.98 10.89
N LEU A 237 20.75 -5.18 9.74
CA LEU A 237 19.29 -5.29 9.61
C LEU A 237 18.83 -6.74 9.58
N HIS A 238 17.63 -6.99 10.10
CA HIS A 238 16.87 -8.19 9.73
C HIS A 238 16.43 -8.07 8.28
N LEU A 239 16.36 -9.17 7.54
CA LEU A 239 16.17 -9.11 6.09
C LEU A 239 15.17 -10.14 5.58
N TYR A 240 14.24 -9.68 4.74
CA TYR A 240 13.47 -10.53 3.83
C TYR A 240 13.93 -10.34 2.40
N LEU A 241 14.34 -11.43 1.74
CA LEU A 241 14.55 -11.44 0.29
C LEU A 241 13.20 -11.65 -0.41
N LYS A 242 12.72 -10.68 -1.19
CA LYS A 242 11.46 -10.80 -1.92
C LYS A 242 11.66 -11.66 -3.16
N CYS A 243 11.15 -12.88 -3.13
CA CYS A 243 11.30 -13.83 -4.21
C CYS A 243 10.30 -13.59 -5.34
N ASN A 244 10.74 -13.81 -6.57
CA ASN A 244 9.85 -13.78 -7.73
C ASN A 244 9.05 -15.10 -7.85
N PRO A 245 7.82 -15.04 -8.37
CA PRO A 245 6.99 -16.24 -8.60
C PRO A 245 7.64 -17.26 -9.54
N THR A 246 8.56 -16.80 -10.42
CA THR A 246 9.29 -17.57 -11.43
C THR A 246 10.10 -18.73 -10.87
N LEU A 247 10.40 -18.76 -9.56
CA LEU A 247 11.03 -19.89 -8.87
C LEU A 247 10.31 -21.23 -9.09
N LEU A 248 8.99 -21.22 -9.33
CA LEU A 248 8.22 -22.43 -9.62
C LEU A 248 8.50 -23.05 -11.00
N GLY A 249 9.04 -22.27 -11.94
CA GLY A 249 9.22 -22.66 -13.33
C GLY A 249 7.93 -22.55 -14.16
N PRO A 250 8.06 -22.41 -15.50
CA PRO A 250 6.97 -22.02 -16.39
C PRO A 250 5.85 -23.06 -16.44
N LYS A 251 6.21 -24.36 -16.48
CA LYS A 251 5.25 -25.46 -16.57
C LYS A 251 4.31 -25.51 -15.36
N ARG A 252 4.85 -25.33 -14.16
CA ARG A 252 4.05 -25.39 -12.93
C ARG A 252 3.15 -24.17 -12.79
N ILE A 253 3.65 -22.99 -13.16
CA ILE A 253 2.83 -21.77 -13.16
C ILE A 253 1.67 -21.89 -14.15
N ARG A 254 1.93 -22.37 -15.38
CA ARG A 254 0.88 -22.61 -16.39
C ARG A 254 -0.20 -23.54 -15.86
N GLU A 255 0.19 -24.68 -15.29
CA GLU A 255 -0.74 -25.67 -14.70
C GLU A 255 -1.61 -25.05 -13.59
N LEU A 256 -1.00 -24.28 -12.68
CA LEU A 256 -1.71 -23.63 -11.58
C LEU A 256 -2.72 -22.58 -12.07
N LEU A 257 -2.35 -21.78 -13.06
CA LEU A 257 -3.23 -20.78 -13.64
C LEU A 257 -4.39 -21.43 -14.40
N ASP A 258 -4.13 -22.48 -15.18
CA ASP A 258 -5.17 -23.20 -15.92
C ASP A 258 -6.18 -23.84 -14.99
N ASN A 259 -5.71 -24.55 -13.97
CA ASN A 259 -6.57 -25.21 -12.98
C ASN A 259 -7.42 -24.22 -12.14
N ALA A 260 -6.97 -22.97 -12.06
CA ALA A 260 -7.67 -21.89 -11.38
C ALA A 260 -8.58 -21.05 -12.32
N GLY A 261 -8.61 -21.34 -13.62
CA GLY A 261 -9.48 -20.67 -14.59
C GLY A 261 -8.93 -19.37 -15.17
N PHE A 262 -7.59 -19.23 -15.19
CA PHE A 262 -6.85 -18.08 -15.72
C PHE A 262 -6.07 -18.47 -17.00
N GLU A 263 -6.67 -19.30 -17.86
CA GLU A 263 -6.05 -19.85 -19.08
C GLU A 263 -5.62 -18.75 -20.08
N TYR A 264 -6.27 -17.59 -20.03
CA TYR A 264 -6.00 -16.43 -20.89
C TYR A 264 -4.81 -15.58 -20.46
N ILE A 265 -4.26 -15.79 -19.26
CA ILE A 265 -3.10 -15.05 -18.79
C ILE A 265 -1.88 -15.60 -19.52
N ASP A 266 -1.19 -14.74 -20.26
CA ASP A 266 -0.07 -15.12 -21.11
C ASP A 266 1.25 -14.55 -20.56
N PHE A 267 2.33 -15.31 -20.69
CA PHE A 267 3.65 -14.94 -20.19
C PHE A 267 4.74 -15.67 -20.98
N GLU A 268 5.93 -15.07 -21.05
CA GLU A 268 7.05 -15.58 -21.85
C GLU A 268 8.03 -16.40 -21.01
N ASP A 269 8.64 -17.41 -21.65
CA ASP A 269 9.68 -18.24 -21.03
C ASP A 269 10.94 -17.44 -20.70
N HIS A 270 11.24 -16.36 -21.44
CA HIS A 270 12.44 -15.55 -21.26
C HIS A 270 12.62 -15.06 -19.82
N GLN A 271 11.54 -14.68 -19.14
CA GLN A 271 11.62 -14.22 -17.75
C GLN A 271 12.19 -15.30 -16.81
N PHE A 272 11.85 -16.57 -17.07
CA PHE A 272 12.35 -17.71 -16.32
C PHE A 272 13.78 -18.04 -16.66
N GLU A 273 14.36 -17.54 -17.74
CA GLU A 273 15.77 -17.76 -18.07
C GLU A 273 16.68 -16.76 -17.34
N VAL A 274 16.19 -15.53 -17.16
CA VAL A 274 16.96 -14.43 -16.56
C VAL A 274 16.78 -14.33 -15.04
N ASP A 275 15.60 -14.68 -14.52
CA ASP A 275 15.35 -14.64 -13.08
C ASP A 275 16.15 -15.71 -12.31
N LEU A 276 16.26 -15.51 -10.99
CA LEU A 276 16.88 -16.47 -10.08
C LEU A 276 16.21 -17.85 -10.20
N GLN A 277 17.00 -18.85 -10.61
CA GLN A 277 16.56 -20.25 -10.70
C GLN A 277 16.61 -20.95 -9.33
N PHE A 278 15.74 -21.93 -9.13
CA PHE A 278 15.62 -22.63 -7.85
C PHE A 278 16.91 -23.36 -7.42
N ASP A 279 17.59 -24.03 -8.34
CA ASP A 279 18.86 -24.73 -8.09
C ASP A 279 19.99 -23.78 -7.65
N LYS A 280 19.97 -22.53 -8.14
CA LYS A 280 20.87 -21.44 -7.72
C LYS A 280 20.41 -20.77 -6.42
N ALA A 281 19.09 -20.64 -6.22
CA ALA A 281 18.50 -20.05 -5.04
C ALA A 281 18.83 -20.85 -3.78
N VAL A 282 18.71 -22.18 -3.83
CA VAL A 282 18.90 -23.04 -2.64
C VAL A 282 20.25 -22.82 -1.94
N PRO A 283 21.41 -22.96 -2.60
CA PRO A 283 22.69 -22.77 -1.94
C PRO A 283 22.93 -21.31 -1.50
N MET A 284 22.37 -20.33 -2.21
CA MET A 284 22.42 -18.92 -1.80
C MET A 284 21.65 -18.69 -0.50
N LEU A 285 20.42 -19.20 -0.41
CA LEU A 285 19.57 -19.07 0.78
C LEU A 285 20.20 -19.76 1.99
N GLU A 286 20.82 -20.95 1.83
CA GLU A 286 21.56 -21.61 2.93
C GLU A 286 22.68 -20.72 3.49
N ARG A 287 23.45 -20.04 2.62
CA ARG A 287 24.50 -19.12 3.05
C ARG A 287 23.95 -17.88 3.74
N LEU A 288 22.84 -17.33 3.25
CA LEU A 288 22.21 -16.14 3.84
C LEU A 288 21.54 -16.44 5.19
N ILE A 289 20.95 -17.63 5.37
CA ILE A 289 20.47 -18.10 6.68
C ILE A 289 21.63 -18.14 7.67
N ALA A 290 22.74 -18.83 7.32
CA ALA A 290 23.91 -18.93 8.17
C ALA A 290 24.55 -17.57 8.47
N LEU A 291 24.52 -16.63 7.51
CA LEU A 291 25.01 -15.27 7.71
C LEU A 291 24.14 -14.49 8.70
N GLY A 292 22.81 -14.62 8.59
CA GLY A 292 21.87 -14.06 9.57
C GLY A 292 22.18 -14.56 10.98
N GLU A 293 22.28 -15.87 11.16
CA GLU A 293 22.62 -16.50 12.45
C GLU A 293 23.95 -15.96 13.01
N LYS A 294 24.99 -15.88 12.18
CA LYS A 294 26.31 -15.35 12.56
C LYS A 294 26.23 -13.91 13.09
N HIS A 295 25.35 -13.08 12.53
CA HIS A 295 25.19 -11.67 12.92
C HIS A 295 24.05 -11.44 13.93
N ASN A 296 23.44 -12.49 14.47
CA ASN A 296 22.24 -12.42 15.32
C ASN A 296 21.10 -11.62 14.65
N LYS A 297 20.88 -11.90 13.36
CA LYS A 297 19.83 -11.32 12.53
C LYS A 297 18.96 -12.42 11.94
N ILE A 298 17.71 -12.05 11.68
CA ILE A 298 16.75 -12.93 11.02
C ILE A 298 16.92 -12.69 9.52
N PHE A 299 17.21 -13.75 8.79
CA PHE A 299 17.07 -13.79 7.35
C PHE A 299 15.85 -14.66 7.01
N GLY A 300 15.03 -14.19 6.07
CA GLY A 300 13.92 -14.96 5.54
C GLY A 300 13.61 -14.57 4.10
N VAL A 301 12.50 -15.08 3.59
CA VAL A 301 11.98 -14.72 2.26
C VAL A 301 10.63 -14.02 2.36
N LYS A 302 10.31 -13.20 1.37
CA LYS A 302 8.97 -12.66 1.15
C LYS A 302 8.36 -13.26 -0.11
N LEU A 303 7.16 -13.81 0.03
CA LEU A 303 6.46 -14.56 -1.00
C LEU A 303 5.19 -13.81 -1.42
N THR A 304 5.13 -13.14 -2.57
CA THR A 304 6.17 -12.99 -3.60
C THR A 304 6.14 -11.57 -4.17
N ASN A 305 7.02 -11.29 -5.13
CA ASN A 305 6.79 -10.19 -6.06
C ASN A 305 5.59 -10.47 -6.98
N THR A 306 5.16 -9.45 -7.74
CA THR A 306 4.20 -9.60 -8.82
C THR A 306 4.77 -10.43 -9.96
N PHE A 307 3.90 -10.96 -10.83
CA PHE A 307 4.31 -11.86 -11.94
C PHE A 307 4.15 -11.15 -13.29
N PRO A 308 5.21 -11.01 -14.12
CA PRO A 308 5.09 -10.36 -15.42
C PRO A 308 4.24 -11.19 -16.40
N VAL A 309 3.31 -10.52 -17.08
CA VAL A 309 2.36 -11.08 -18.04
C VAL A 309 2.13 -10.12 -19.20
N GLN A 310 1.63 -10.61 -20.33
CA GLN A 310 1.36 -9.81 -21.52
C GLN A 310 0.02 -9.07 -21.44
N ILE A 311 -0.04 -7.88 -22.02
CA ILE A 311 -1.25 -7.08 -22.20
C ILE A 311 -1.94 -7.56 -23.49
N HIS A 312 -3.16 -8.08 -23.34
CA HIS A 312 -3.96 -8.61 -24.46
C HIS A 312 -5.28 -7.89 -24.68
N ASN A 313 -5.73 -7.10 -23.70
CA ASN A 313 -7.07 -6.51 -23.69
C ASN A 313 -7.07 -4.99 -23.51
N ASN A 314 -5.92 -4.34 -23.64
CA ASN A 314 -5.71 -2.94 -23.26
C ASN A 314 -6.10 -2.67 -21.80
N GLU A 315 -5.82 -3.64 -20.90
CA GLU A 315 -6.06 -3.49 -19.47
C GLU A 315 -5.34 -2.24 -18.92
N LEU A 316 -4.11 -2.03 -19.38
CA LEU A 316 -3.21 -0.93 -19.06
C LEU A 316 -2.40 -0.54 -20.32
N PRO A 317 -1.74 0.64 -20.36
CA PRO A 317 -0.87 1.00 -21.47
C PRO A 317 0.41 0.15 -21.51
N GLY A 318 0.92 -0.15 -22.71
CA GLY A 318 2.17 -0.88 -22.93
C GLY A 318 1.95 -2.29 -23.51
N GLU A 319 2.99 -3.12 -23.45
CA GLU A 319 2.97 -4.52 -23.92
C GLU A 319 2.96 -5.53 -22.76
N GLN A 320 3.60 -5.19 -21.64
CA GLN A 320 3.71 -6.05 -20.45
C GLN A 320 3.10 -5.36 -19.22
N MET A 321 2.52 -6.15 -18.32
CA MET A 321 2.02 -5.71 -17.01
C MET A 321 2.36 -6.75 -15.93
N TYR A 322 2.18 -6.39 -14.66
CA TYR A 322 2.51 -7.22 -13.52
C TYR A 322 1.27 -7.72 -12.79
N MET A 323 1.04 -9.02 -12.85
CA MET A 323 -0.09 -9.72 -12.24
C MET A 323 0.07 -9.85 -10.71
N SER A 324 -1.03 -9.58 -10.01
CA SER A 324 -1.18 -9.71 -8.55
C SER A 324 -2.60 -10.12 -8.17
N GLY A 325 -2.88 -10.24 -6.88
CA GLY A 325 -4.21 -10.55 -6.36
C GLY A 325 -4.58 -12.01 -6.53
N LYS A 326 -5.86 -12.25 -6.87
CA LYS A 326 -6.46 -13.59 -6.86
C LYS A 326 -5.75 -14.61 -7.75
N SER A 327 -5.30 -14.19 -8.93
CA SER A 327 -4.57 -15.06 -9.87
C SER A 327 -3.16 -15.43 -9.39
N LEU A 328 -2.55 -14.60 -8.53
CA LEU A 328 -1.22 -14.85 -7.98
C LEU A 328 -1.24 -15.84 -6.80
N LEU A 329 -2.37 -15.95 -6.08
CA LEU A 329 -2.54 -16.82 -4.91
C LEU A 329 -2.03 -18.27 -5.09
N PRO A 330 -2.48 -19.05 -6.12
CA PRO A 330 -2.01 -20.42 -6.27
C PRO A 330 -0.50 -20.49 -6.56
N VAL A 331 0.03 -19.50 -7.27
CA VAL A 331 1.46 -19.41 -7.59
C VAL A 331 2.28 -19.11 -6.32
N THR A 332 1.88 -18.11 -5.53
CA THR A 332 2.59 -17.75 -4.28
C THR A 332 2.59 -18.91 -3.29
N ILE A 333 1.47 -19.63 -3.14
CA ILE A 333 1.40 -20.79 -2.25
C ILE A 333 2.21 -21.98 -2.79
N GLY A 334 2.26 -22.17 -4.11
CA GLY A 334 3.18 -23.13 -4.71
C GLY A 334 4.65 -22.81 -4.42
N VAL A 335 5.06 -21.53 -4.45
CA VAL A 335 6.42 -21.13 -4.06
C VAL A 335 6.67 -21.43 -2.58
N ALA A 336 5.70 -21.18 -1.70
CA ALA A 336 5.80 -21.52 -0.29
C ALA A 336 5.94 -23.04 -0.07
N GLU A 337 5.19 -23.86 -0.81
CA GLU A 337 5.29 -25.32 -0.80
C GLU A 337 6.69 -25.78 -1.27
N LEU A 338 7.19 -25.22 -2.37
CA LEU A 338 8.52 -25.53 -2.91
C LEU A 338 9.64 -25.21 -1.91
N LEU A 339 9.62 -24.03 -1.31
CA LEU A 339 10.63 -23.60 -0.35
C LEU A 339 10.52 -24.35 0.98
N SER A 340 9.30 -24.56 1.50
CA SER A 340 9.11 -25.30 2.75
C SER A 340 9.51 -26.77 2.62
N ALA A 341 9.37 -27.36 1.43
CA ALA A 341 9.84 -28.71 1.16
C ALA A 341 11.36 -28.84 1.29
N GLN A 342 12.12 -27.78 0.96
CA GLN A 342 13.58 -27.73 1.02
C GLN A 342 14.10 -27.29 2.40
N PHE A 343 13.50 -26.26 3.00
CA PHE A 343 14.06 -25.59 4.18
C PHE A 343 13.31 -25.90 5.48
N GLY A 344 12.03 -26.26 5.41
CA GLY A 344 11.17 -26.47 6.58
C GLY A 344 11.14 -25.24 7.50
N GLU A 345 11.22 -25.48 8.81
CA GLU A 345 11.20 -24.43 9.84
C GLU A 345 12.40 -23.46 9.78
N ARG A 346 13.49 -23.81 9.08
CA ARG A 346 14.72 -23.00 9.05
C ARG A 346 14.60 -21.71 8.25
N LEU A 347 13.58 -21.59 7.40
CA LEU A 347 13.38 -20.42 6.54
C LEU A 347 12.09 -19.68 6.93
N PRO A 348 12.18 -18.58 7.70
CA PRO A 348 11.06 -17.69 7.94
C PRO A 348 10.50 -17.14 6.63
N MET A 349 9.17 -17.08 6.52
CA MET A 349 8.48 -16.62 5.32
C MET A 349 7.49 -15.52 5.68
N SER A 350 7.63 -14.35 5.05
CA SER A 350 6.58 -13.33 4.99
C SER A 350 5.77 -13.46 3.70
N TYR A 351 4.54 -12.93 3.67
CA TYR A 351 3.58 -13.18 2.58
C TYR A 351 3.00 -11.91 1.96
N SER A 352 2.80 -11.94 0.65
CA SER A 352 2.12 -10.93 -0.17
C SER A 352 1.73 -11.52 -1.54
N GLY A 353 0.66 -12.31 -1.60
CA GLY A 353 0.16 -12.86 -2.87
C GLY A 353 -1.27 -13.36 -2.79
N GLY A 354 -2.26 -12.49 -3.00
CA GLY A 354 -3.67 -12.91 -3.07
C GLY A 354 -4.28 -13.37 -1.74
N ALA A 355 -3.70 -12.95 -0.60
CA ALA A 355 -4.33 -13.15 0.70
C ALA A 355 -5.62 -12.32 0.82
N VAL A 356 -6.67 -12.99 1.32
CA VAL A 356 -8.01 -12.46 1.55
C VAL A 356 -8.57 -13.06 2.83
N LYS A 357 -9.71 -12.56 3.30
CA LYS A 357 -10.32 -13.02 4.56
C LYS A 357 -10.47 -14.55 4.64
N GLN A 358 -10.78 -15.20 3.51
CA GLN A 358 -11.06 -16.63 3.45
C GLN A 358 -9.83 -17.54 3.54
N ASN A 359 -8.61 -17.01 3.37
CA ASN A 359 -7.38 -17.80 3.44
C ASN A 359 -6.33 -17.24 4.42
N ILE A 360 -6.47 -16.00 4.89
CA ILE A 360 -5.43 -15.35 5.69
C ILE A 360 -5.12 -16.11 6.98
N LYS A 361 -6.15 -16.65 7.65
CA LYS A 361 -5.98 -17.49 8.82
C LYS A 361 -5.19 -18.75 8.47
N ALA A 362 -5.50 -19.42 7.37
CA ALA A 362 -4.79 -20.63 6.96
C ALA A 362 -3.32 -20.35 6.59
N ILE A 363 -3.03 -19.20 5.96
CA ILE A 363 -1.65 -18.75 5.70
C ILE A 363 -0.91 -18.53 7.02
N PHE A 364 -1.53 -17.84 7.97
CA PHE A 364 -0.95 -17.62 9.29
C PHE A 364 -0.74 -18.93 10.07
N ASP A 365 -1.72 -19.83 10.07
CA ASP A 365 -1.64 -21.15 10.70
C ASP A 365 -0.50 -22.01 10.10
N CYS A 366 -0.08 -21.76 8.85
CA CYS A 366 1.09 -22.39 8.25
C CYS A 366 2.43 -21.86 8.81
N GLY A 367 2.40 -20.88 9.71
CA GLY A 367 3.58 -20.18 10.21
C GLY A 367 4.22 -19.23 9.22
N ILE A 368 3.44 -18.77 8.24
CA ILE A 368 3.88 -17.78 7.25
C ILE A 368 3.38 -16.42 7.71
N TRP A 369 4.29 -15.57 8.19
CA TRP A 369 3.98 -14.21 8.63
C TRP A 369 5.24 -13.32 8.68
N PRO A 370 5.09 -11.98 8.61
CA PRO A 370 3.83 -11.21 8.51
C PRO A 370 3.08 -11.48 7.20
N VAL A 371 1.75 -11.34 7.24
CA VAL A 371 0.89 -11.45 6.05
C VAL A 371 0.48 -10.06 5.61
N THR A 372 1.13 -9.59 4.55
CA THR A 372 0.87 -8.26 3.97
C THR A 372 -0.04 -8.36 2.74
N VAL A 373 -0.89 -7.35 2.53
CA VAL A 373 -1.87 -7.31 1.43
C VAL A 373 -1.84 -6.01 0.65
N CYS A 374 -2.21 -6.05 -0.62
CA CYS A 374 -2.33 -4.87 -1.50
C CYS A 374 -3.63 -4.90 -2.31
N THR A 375 -3.79 -5.88 -3.22
CA THR A 375 -4.93 -5.94 -4.15
C THR A 375 -6.30 -5.83 -3.48
N ILE A 376 -6.51 -6.51 -2.35
CA ILE A 376 -7.81 -6.47 -1.65
C ILE A 376 -8.14 -5.08 -1.08
N LEU A 377 -7.12 -4.25 -0.81
CA LEU A 377 -7.29 -2.85 -0.38
C LEU A 377 -7.63 -1.91 -1.54
N LEU A 378 -7.38 -2.36 -2.77
CA LEU A 378 -7.75 -1.66 -4.00
C LEU A 378 -9.14 -2.08 -4.50
N GLN A 379 -9.86 -2.91 -3.74
CA GLN A 379 -11.13 -3.52 -4.11
C GLN A 379 -12.19 -3.31 -3.03
N GLY A 380 -13.47 -3.43 -3.40
CA GLY A 380 -14.58 -3.57 -2.46
C GLY A 380 -14.67 -2.47 -1.39
N GLU A 381 -14.32 -2.83 -0.15
CA GLU A 381 -14.39 -1.94 1.02
C GLU A 381 -13.12 -1.09 1.22
N GLY A 382 -12.08 -1.31 0.41
CA GLY A 382 -10.80 -0.63 0.52
C GLY A 382 -10.08 -0.97 1.83
N TYR A 383 -9.56 0.05 2.50
CA TYR A 383 -8.88 -0.11 3.80
C TYR A 383 -9.75 -0.76 4.87
N ASN A 384 -11.08 -0.56 4.87
CA ASN A 384 -11.98 -1.17 5.86
C ASN A 384 -11.94 -2.73 5.84
N THR A 385 -11.40 -3.32 4.77
CA THR A 385 -11.12 -4.76 4.69
C THR A 385 -10.21 -5.23 5.82
N PHE A 386 -9.23 -4.42 6.26
CA PHE A 386 -8.25 -4.83 7.26
C PHE A 386 -8.88 -5.35 8.54
N LYS A 387 -9.99 -4.78 8.99
CA LYS A 387 -10.66 -5.24 10.20
C LYS A 387 -11.00 -6.73 10.11
N GLY A 388 -11.59 -7.15 8.99
CA GLY A 388 -11.93 -8.54 8.76
C GLY A 388 -10.72 -9.45 8.61
N LEU A 389 -9.58 -8.93 8.14
CA LEU A 389 -8.33 -9.70 8.06
C LEU A 389 -7.67 -9.86 9.43
N ALA A 390 -7.65 -8.78 10.22
CA ALA A 390 -7.11 -8.74 11.57
C ALA A 390 -7.90 -9.69 12.48
N ASP A 391 -9.24 -9.58 12.48
CA ASP A 391 -10.13 -10.41 13.31
C ASP A 391 -9.91 -11.93 13.05
N GLU A 392 -9.68 -12.34 11.79
CA GLU A 392 -9.42 -13.76 11.46
C GLU A 392 -8.10 -14.26 12.05
N VAL A 393 -7.04 -13.45 12.01
CA VAL A 393 -5.73 -13.82 12.54
C VAL A 393 -5.71 -13.77 14.07
N GLU A 394 -6.34 -12.78 14.67
CA GLU A 394 -6.45 -12.62 16.14
C GLU A 394 -7.26 -13.76 16.79
N SER A 395 -8.08 -14.46 16.01
CA SER A 395 -8.81 -15.64 16.46
C SER A 395 -7.92 -16.89 16.64
N THR A 396 -6.68 -16.86 16.16
CA THR A 396 -5.69 -17.95 16.29
C THR A 396 -4.81 -17.75 17.53
N ASP A 397 -4.38 -18.84 18.17
CA ASP A 397 -3.28 -18.83 19.15
C ASP A 397 -1.94 -18.57 18.44
N TYR A 398 -1.34 -17.42 18.73
CA TYR A 398 -0.10 -16.98 18.10
C TYR A 398 1.06 -17.95 18.29
N ASN A 399 1.08 -18.75 19.37
CA ASN A 399 2.13 -19.74 19.60
C ASN A 399 2.15 -20.84 18.54
N ALA A 400 0.99 -21.17 17.96
CA ALA A 400 0.88 -22.19 16.93
C ALA A 400 1.54 -21.77 15.61
N ALA A 401 1.70 -20.47 15.36
CA ALA A 401 2.23 -19.92 14.12
C ALA A 401 3.72 -19.54 14.19
N LEU A 402 4.41 -19.75 15.32
CA LEU A 402 5.82 -19.32 15.49
C LEU A 402 6.82 -20.03 14.56
N LYS A 403 6.41 -21.09 13.88
CA LYS A 403 7.26 -21.94 13.04
C LYS A 403 6.53 -22.31 11.75
N VAL A 404 7.27 -22.44 10.66
CA VAL A 404 6.74 -22.86 9.36
C VAL A 404 6.33 -24.33 9.38
N HIS A 405 5.08 -24.61 8.97
CA HIS A 405 4.49 -25.95 8.97
C HIS A 405 4.33 -26.50 7.56
N LYS A 406 5.32 -27.25 7.08
CA LYS A 406 5.33 -27.84 5.72
C LYS A 406 4.04 -28.60 5.37
N ASP A 407 3.52 -29.41 6.28
CA ASP A 407 2.33 -30.23 6.01
C ASP A 407 1.05 -29.38 5.91
N LEU A 408 0.96 -28.29 6.68
CA LEU A 408 -0.15 -27.33 6.55
C LEU A 408 -0.05 -26.54 5.24
N ILE A 409 1.16 -26.19 4.79
CA ILE A 409 1.37 -25.52 3.50
C ILE A 409 0.91 -26.43 2.36
N ALA A 410 1.29 -27.70 2.35
CA ALA A 410 0.84 -28.65 1.33
C ALA A 410 -0.69 -28.84 1.35
N LYS A 411 -1.30 -28.87 2.54
CA LYS A 411 -2.76 -28.90 2.69
C LYS A 411 -3.43 -27.63 2.14
N LEU A 412 -2.86 -26.46 2.40
CA LEU A 412 -3.35 -25.17 1.90
C LEU A 412 -3.21 -25.07 0.38
N ALA A 413 -2.09 -25.53 -0.19
CA ALA A 413 -1.88 -25.61 -1.63
C ALA A 413 -2.97 -26.46 -2.29
N LYS A 414 -3.30 -27.61 -1.69
CA LYS A 414 -4.40 -28.47 -2.14
C LYS A 414 -5.76 -27.78 -2.04
N ASP A 415 -6.10 -27.18 -0.90
CA ASP A 415 -7.36 -26.46 -0.72
C ASP A 415 -7.53 -25.34 -1.76
N ILE A 416 -6.48 -24.54 -2.00
CA ILE A 416 -6.50 -23.48 -3.01
C ILE A 416 -6.75 -24.03 -4.43
N SER A 417 -6.19 -25.20 -4.73
CA SER A 417 -6.38 -25.84 -6.04
C SER A 417 -7.79 -26.41 -6.25
N GLU A 418 -8.46 -26.85 -5.19
CA GLU A 418 -9.77 -27.51 -5.24
C GLU A 418 -10.94 -26.56 -4.97
N ASN A 419 -10.76 -25.57 -4.08
CA ASN A 419 -11.82 -24.71 -3.59
C ASN A 419 -12.22 -23.64 -4.62
N LYS A 420 -13.48 -23.67 -5.04
CA LYS A 420 -14.04 -22.81 -6.08
C LYS A 420 -13.98 -21.31 -5.75
N ILE A 421 -13.89 -20.93 -4.47
CA ILE A 421 -13.83 -19.52 -4.08
C ILE A 421 -12.56 -18.82 -4.60
N PHE A 422 -11.45 -19.57 -4.73
CA PHE A 422 -10.17 -19.06 -5.20
C PHE A 422 -10.02 -19.12 -6.72
N LYS A 423 -10.97 -19.73 -7.44
CA LYS A 423 -10.97 -19.83 -8.90
C LYS A 423 -11.61 -18.62 -9.57
N LYS A 424 -11.30 -18.39 -10.84
CA LYS A 424 -12.02 -17.43 -11.69
C LYS A 424 -13.47 -17.89 -11.82
N SER A 425 -14.42 -17.07 -11.36
CA SER A 425 -15.85 -17.40 -11.45
C SER A 425 -16.42 -17.07 -12.83
N ASP A 426 -17.47 -17.77 -13.24
CA ASP A 426 -18.16 -17.50 -14.52
C ASP A 426 -18.67 -16.06 -14.62
N ALA A 427 -19.12 -15.48 -13.50
CA ALA A 427 -19.53 -14.08 -13.45
C ALA A 427 -18.37 -13.14 -13.77
N MET A 428 -17.16 -13.42 -13.26
CA MET A 428 -15.98 -12.60 -13.54
C MET A 428 -15.39 -12.87 -14.92
N LYS A 429 -15.53 -14.08 -15.48
CA LYS A 429 -15.21 -14.36 -16.89
C LYS A 429 -16.06 -13.49 -17.81
N LYS A 430 -17.39 -13.49 -17.62
CA LYS A 430 -18.33 -12.64 -18.36
C LYS A 430 -18.01 -11.15 -18.19
N LYS A 431 -17.67 -10.70 -16.97
CA LYS A 431 -17.31 -9.31 -16.71
C LYS A 431 -16.04 -8.89 -17.48
N ARG A 432 -15.02 -9.76 -17.51
CA ARG A 432 -13.79 -9.54 -18.29
C ARG A 432 -14.08 -9.42 -19.79
N GLU A 433 -14.90 -10.32 -20.33
CA GLU A 433 -15.30 -10.31 -21.74
C GLU A 433 -16.11 -9.06 -22.11
N ALA A 434 -16.92 -8.53 -21.19
CA ALA A 434 -17.82 -7.41 -21.43
C ALA A 434 -17.15 -6.01 -21.37
N MET A 435 -16.00 -5.87 -20.71
CA MET A 435 -15.33 -4.57 -20.54
C MET A 435 -13.81 -4.72 -20.55
N PRO A 436 -13.18 -4.57 -21.73
CA PRO A 436 -11.75 -4.81 -21.84
C PRO A 436 -10.87 -3.68 -21.31
N SER A 437 -11.32 -2.41 -21.30
CA SER A 437 -10.40 -1.29 -21.05
C SER A 437 -11.02 0.01 -20.50
N PHE A 438 -10.18 0.80 -19.81
CA PHE A 438 -10.45 2.17 -19.28
C PHE A 438 -10.06 3.38 -20.14
N PRO A 439 -9.09 3.30 -21.08
CA PRO A 439 -8.60 4.47 -21.81
C PRO A 439 -9.62 4.85 -22.89
N GLY A 440 -10.61 5.64 -22.51
CA GLY A 440 -11.58 6.20 -23.45
C GLY A 440 -12.89 6.64 -22.82
N THR A 441 -13.25 6.13 -21.64
CA THR A 441 -14.49 6.57 -21.01
C THR A 441 -14.31 7.87 -20.24
N ARG A 442 -15.18 8.83 -20.56
CA ARG A 442 -15.22 10.17 -19.98
C ARG A 442 -16.67 10.53 -19.70
N SER A 443 -16.90 11.31 -18.66
CA SER A 443 -18.17 11.98 -18.38
C SER A 443 -17.96 13.49 -18.32
N SER A 444 -18.79 14.26 -19.03
CA SER A 444 -18.89 15.71 -18.84
C SER A 444 -19.94 16.11 -17.79
N ASP A 445 -20.67 15.13 -17.26
CA ASP A 445 -21.57 15.33 -16.12
C ASP A 445 -20.81 15.04 -14.82
N TYR A 446 -20.80 16.01 -13.92
CA TYR A 446 -20.20 15.95 -12.59
C TYR A 446 -21.01 15.08 -11.61
N HIS A 447 -22.29 14.84 -11.91
CA HIS A 447 -23.15 14.01 -11.09
C HIS A 447 -22.89 12.52 -11.36
N CYS A 448 -22.97 11.72 -10.31
CA CYS A 448 -23.09 10.26 -10.43
C CYS A 448 -24.58 9.91 -10.45
N ARG A 449 -25.02 9.01 -11.35
CA ARG A 449 -26.42 8.55 -11.39
C ARG A 449 -26.79 7.68 -10.18
N VAL A 450 -25.83 6.93 -9.63
CA VAL A 450 -26.05 6.00 -8.50
C VAL A 450 -25.28 6.39 -7.22
N THR A 451 -24.24 7.23 -7.34
CA THR A 451 -23.29 7.59 -6.25
C THR A 451 -22.94 6.42 -5.32
N CYS A 452 -22.37 5.34 -5.86
CA CYS A 452 -22.06 4.11 -5.11
C CYS A 452 -20.87 4.24 -4.13
N GLY A 453 -20.07 5.30 -4.25
CA GLY A 453 -18.90 5.56 -3.39
C GLY A 453 -17.72 4.61 -3.58
N SER A 454 -17.70 3.77 -4.63
CA SER A 454 -16.58 2.83 -4.86
C SER A 454 -15.25 3.56 -5.05
N CYS A 455 -15.22 4.66 -5.80
CA CYS A 455 -14.03 5.47 -6.04
C CYS A 455 -13.41 6.05 -4.75
N VAL A 456 -14.23 6.33 -3.73
CA VAL A 456 -13.81 6.81 -2.41
C VAL A 456 -13.18 5.69 -1.59
N ARG A 457 -13.80 4.50 -1.63
CA ARG A 457 -13.32 3.34 -0.86
C ARG A 457 -12.01 2.78 -1.42
N VAL A 458 -11.92 2.61 -2.74
CA VAL A 458 -10.83 1.88 -3.40
C VAL A 458 -9.64 2.75 -3.80
N CYS A 459 -9.74 4.07 -3.69
CA CYS A 459 -8.60 4.95 -3.97
C CYS A 459 -7.52 4.74 -2.89
N PRO A 460 -6.31 4.28 -3.25
CA PRO A 460 -5.26 4.09 -2.25
C PRO A 460 -4.92 5.41 -1.55
N ASN A 461 -4.80 6.50 -2.30
CA ASN A 461 -4.37 7.80 -1.77
C ASN A 461 -5.50 8.64 -1.15
N ARG A 462 -6.73 8.10 -1.08
CA ARG A 462 -7.92 8.78 -0.52
C ARG A 462 -8.25 10.12 -1.20
N CYS A 463 -8.11 10.15 -2.52
CA CYS A 463 -8.30 11.35 -3.35
C CYS A 463 -9.73 11.57 -3.84
N ASN A 464 -10.75 10.94 -3.26
CA ASN A 464 -12.14 11.18 -3.64
C ASN A 464 -12.97 11.29 -2.37
N GLU A 465 -13.80 12.32 -2.30
CA GLU A 465 -14.68 12.61 -1.18
C GLU A 465 -16.14 12.68 -1.63
N VAL A 466 -17.06 12.46 -0.69
CA VAL A 466 -18.50 12.60 -0.92
C VAL A 466 -18.98 13.85 -0.22
N VAL A 467 -19.57 14.78 -0.97
CA VAL A 467 -20.26 15.96 -0.44
C VAL A 467 -21.77 15.87 -0.68
N THR A 468 -22.57 16.48 0.18
CA THR A 468 -24.02 16.55 0.01
C THR A 468 -24.49 17.96 -0.36
N VAL A 469 -25.06 18.12 -1.55
CA VAL A 469 -25.61 19.39 -2.05
C VAL A 469 -27.10 19.20 -2.34
N ASN A 470 -27.97 19.95 -1.67
CA ASN A 470 -29.43 19.86 -1.84
C ASN A 470 -29.97 18.42 -1.78
N ASP A 471 -29.57 17.67 -0.73
CA ASP A 471 -29.88 16.25 -0.52
C ASP A 471 -29.34 15.27 -1.58
N ALA A 472 -28.58 15.75 -2.57
CA ALA A 472 -27.89 14.93 -3.57
C ALA A 472 -26.42 14.75 -3.20
N LYS A 473 -25.92 13.52 -3.34
CA LYS A 473 -24.51 13.20 -3.09
C LYS A 473 -23.68 13.35 -4.36
N LEU A 474 -22.59 14.10 -4.26
CA LEU A 474 -21.62 14.33 -5.33
C LEU A 474 -20.25 13.81 -4.92
N ILE A 475 -19.43 13.49 -5.92
CA ILE A 475 -18.03 13.15 -5.72
C ILE A 475 -17.18 14.38 -6.02
N VAL A 476 -16.32 14.76 -5.08
CA VAL A 476 -15.27 15.75 -5.29
C VAL A 476 -13.93 15.02 -5.31
N HIS A 477 -13.11 15.29 -6.33
CA HIS A 477 -11.76 14.76 -6.41
C HIS A 477 -10.79 15.66 -5.63
N VAL A 478 -9.86 15.10 -4.87
CA VAL A 478 -8.81 15.84 -4.16
C VAL A 478 -7.48 15.61 -4.86
N ASP A 479 -6.98 16.65 -5.50
CA ASP A 479 -5.81 16.58 -6.42
C ASP A 479 -4.50 16.29 -5.69
N GLN A 480 -4.32 16.88 -4.51
CA GLN A 480 -3.03 17.01 -3.83
C GLN A 480 -2.22 15.70 -3.71
N SER A 481 -2.89 14.55 -3.52
CA SER A 481 -2.23 13.25 -3.35
C SER A 481 -2.50 12.29 -4.51
N CYS A 482 -3.15 12.74 -5.58
CA CYS A 482 -3.51 11.90 -6.71
C CYS A 482 -2.31 11.75 -7.63
N ASN A 483 -2.01 10.52 -8.02
CA ASN A 483 -1.03 10.22 -9.06
C ASN A 483 -1.71 9.60 -10.29
N GLU A 484 -3.00 9.86 -10.51
CA GLU A 484 -3.76 9.28 -11.63
C GLU A 484 -3.63 7.75 -11.82
N CYS A 485 -3.42 6.97 -10.75
CA CYS A 485 -3.18 5.52 -10.88
C CYS A 485 -4.33 4.76 -11.58
N GLY A 486 -5.52 5.37 -11.65
CA GLY A 486 -6.67 4.84 -12.38
C GLY A 486 -7.52 3.85 -11.59
N ASN A 487 -7.10 3.45 -10.38
CA ASN A 487 -7.83 2.44 -9.62
C ASN A 487 -9.29 2.84 -9.35
N CYS A 488 -9.55 4.12 -9.06
CA CYS A 488 -10.92 4.61 -8.86
C CYS A 488 -11.80 4.52 -10.12
N ALA A 489 -11.21 4.69 -11.31
CA ALA A 489 -11.92 4.53 -12.58
C ALA A 489 -12.29 3.06 -12.81
N CYS A 490 -11.43 2.12 -12.39
CA CYS A 490 -11.69 0.71 -12.64
C CYS A 490 -12.87 0.09 -11.89
N HIS A 491 -13.28 0.75 -10.81
CA HIS A 491 -14.43 0.35 -10.00
C HIS A 491 -15.66 1.22 -10.24
N CYS A 492 -15.62 2.13 -11.21
CA CYS A 492 -16.78 2.97 -11.49
C CYS A 492 -17.87 2.18 -12.23
N VAL A 493 -19.09 2.19 -11.68
CA VAL A 493 -20.25 1.51 -12.28
C VAL A 493 -20.83 2.27 -13.47
N GLU A 494 -20.59 3.59 -13.49
CA GLU A 494 -20.83 4.47 -14.63
C GLU A 494 -19.44 4.77 -15.19
N PRO A 495 -19.09 4.29 -16.39
CA PRO A 495 -17.70 4.34 -16.82
C PRO A 495 -17.27 5.81 -17.02
N CYS A 496 -16.60 6.34 -16.00
CA CYS A 496 -16.06 7.68 -15.87
C CYS A 496 -14.70 7.55 -15.17
N GLN A 497 -13.89 8.59 -15.25
CA GLN A 497 -12.59 8.68 -14.58
C GLN A 497 -12.71 9.69 -13.45
N PRO A 498 -12.93 9.27 -12.18
CA PRO A 498 -13.22 10.21 -11.09
C PRO A 498 -12.18 11.33 -10.93
N TYR A 499 -10.91 11.02 -11.14
CA TYR A 499 -9.80 11.98 -11.08
C TYR A 499 -9.74 12.97 -12.26
N LYS A 500 -10.56 12.75 -13.31
CA LYS A 500 -10.61 13.55 -14.56
C LYS A 500 -11.97 14.19 -14.83
N ASP A 501 -13.04 13.59 -14.33
CA ASP A 501 -14.43 13.86 -14.70
C ASP A 501 -15.27 14.40 -13.53
N ARG A 502 -14.66 14.59 -12.35
CA ARG A 502 -15.32 15.15 -11.18
C ARG A 502 -14.72 16.51 -10.88
N ILE A 503 -15.51 17.36 -10.21
CA ILE A 503 -15.03 18.65 -9.74
C ILE A 503 -13.85 18.40 -8.81
N THR A 504 -12.74 19.07 -9.09
CA THR A 504 -11.49 18.89 -8.35
C THR A 504 -11.29 19.99 -7.31
N PHE A 505 -10.96 19.60 -6.08
CA PHE A 505 -10.38 20.49 -5.09
C PHE A 505 -8.86 20.51 -5.24
N PHE A 506 -8.30 21.71 -5.40
CA PHE A 506 -6.87 21.98 -5.51
C PHE A 506 -6.37 22.64 -4.23
N HIS A 507 -5.15 22.26 -3.81
CA HIS A 507 -4.57 22.76 -2.57
C HIS A 507 -4.08 24.22 -2.66
N ASN A 508 -3.88 24.74 -3.88
CA ASN A 508 -3.52 26.13 -4.15
C ASN A 508 -3.81 26.52 -5.62
N ALA A 509 -3.48 27.77 -5.98
CA ALA A 509 -3.66 28.31 -7.33
C ALA A 509 -2.73 27.67 -8.38
N GLU A 510 -1.51 27.27 -7.98
CA GLU A 510 -0.52 26.65 -8.87
C GLU A 510 -1.00 25.28 -9.35
N ALA A 511 -1.50 24.44 -8.44
CA ALA A 511 -2.08 23.14 -8.79
C ALA A 511 -3.30 23.25 -9.71
N LEU A 512 -4.15 24.27 -9.53
CA LEU A 512 -5.25 24.55 -10.47
C LEU A 512 -4.72 24.92 -11.86
N ALA A 513 -3.63 25.71 -11.93
CA ALA A 513 -3.01 26.12 -13.19
C ALA A 513 -2.33 24.96 -13.93
N ASP A 514 -1.73 24.00 -13.21
CA ASP A 514 -1.11 22.79 -13.77
C ASP A 514 -2.13 21.71 -14.18
N SER A 515 -3.40 21.94 -13.84
CA SER A 515 -4.52 21.08 -14.18
C SER A 515 -5.36 21.62 -15.34
N THR A 516 -6.07 20.71 -16.01
CA THR A 516 -7.11 21.05 -16.99
C THR A 516 -8.50 20.78 -16.46
N ASN A 517 -8.62 20.25 -15.24
CA ASN A 517 -9.92 19.92 -14.67
C ASN A 517 -10.66 21.18 -14.23
N ASP A 518 -11.98 21.10 -14.29
CA ASP A 518 -12.85 22.02 -13.55
C ASP A 518 -12.72 21.76 -12.06
N GLY A 519 -12.64 22.83 -11.28
CA GLY A 519 -12.37 22.74 -9.86
C GLY A 519 -12.11 24.08 -9.20
N PHE A 520 -11.68 24.02 -7.94
CA PHE A 520 -11.51 25.19 -7.08
C PHE A 520 -10.41 25.00 -6.04
N TYR A 521 -9.84 26.12 -5.57
CA TYR A 521 -9.02 26.21 -4.37
C TYR A 521 -9.56 27.31 -3.46
N ILE A 522 -9.24 27.24 -2.17
CA ILE A 522 -9.73 28.18 -1.16
C ILE A 522 -8.55 28.88 -0.48
N THR A 523 -8.61 30.20 -0.37
CA THR A 523 -7.64 31.03 0.36
C THR A 523 -8.38 32.04 1.22
N GLY A 524 -8.49 31.76 2.53
CA GLY A 524 -9.29 32.58 3.44
C GLY A 524 -10.76 32.56 3.05
N THR A 525 -11.35 33.72 2.78
CA THR A 525 -12.75 33.84 2.31
C THR A 525 -12.91 33.84 0.79
N SER A 526 -11.79 33.87 0.06
CA SER A 526 -11.79 33.88 -1.40
C SER A 526 -11.63 32.48 -1.99
N CYS A 527 -12.22 32.27 -3.15
CA CYS A 527 -12.17 31.05 -3.92
C CYS A 527 -11.65 31.38 -5.33
N GLY A 528 -10.60 30.69 -5.76
CA GLY A 528 -10.23 30.66 -7.18
C GLY A 528 -10.79 29.41 -7.83
N TYR A 529 -11.32 29.52 -9.04
CA TYR A 529 -11.93 28.39 -9.74
C TYR A 529 -11.66 28.38 -11.24
N ARG A 530 -11.76 27.18 -11.81
CA ARG A 530 -12.04 26.93 -13.23
C ARG A 530 -13.34 26.15 -13.32
N PHE A 531 -14.33 26.64 -14.05
CA PHE A 531 -15.60 25.95 -14.22
C PHE A 531 -16.24 26.26 -15.56
N LYS A 532 -16.46 25.22 -16.37
CA LYS A 532 -17.13 25.29 -17.69
C LYS A 532 -16.55 26.36 -18.62
N GLY A 533 -15.22 26.50 -18.60
CA GLY A 533 -14.46 27.44 -19.42
C GLY A 533 -14.32 28.86 -18.84
N GLU A 534 -14.85 29.11 -17.64
CA GLU A 534 -14.64 30.35 -16.91
C GLU A 534 -13.58 30.17 -15.82
N GLU A 535 -12.67 31.15 -15.70
CA GLU A 535 -11.67 31.21 -14.62
C GLU A 535 -11.76 32.56 -13.93
N ALA A 536 -11.88 32.55 -12.59
CA ALA A 536 -11.90 33.78 -11.79
C ALA A 536 -11.47 33.52 -10.34
N VAL A 537 -11.23 34.61 -9.61
CA VAL A 537 -11.10 34.62 -8.15
C VAL A 537 -12.16 35.57 -7.60
N CYS A 538 -13.00 35.07 -6.70
CA CYS A 538 -14.06 35.84 -6.08
C CYS A 538 -14.34 35.36 -4.65
N ASP A 539 -15.20 36.06 -3.92
CA ASP A 539 -15.74 35.54 -2.66
C ASP A 539 -16.61 34.30 -2.93
N ILE A 540 -16.63 33.35 -1.99
CA ILE A 540 -17.37 32.07 -2.14
C ILE A 540 -18.86 32.32 -2.51
N ASP A 541 -19.49 33.34 -1.92
CA ASP A 541 -20.90 33.65 -2.17
C ASP A 541 -21.17 34.19 -3.58
N ALA A 542 -20.12 34.63 -4.30
CA ALA A 542 -20.18 35.12 -5.67
C ALA A 542 -19.85 34.04 -6.72
N LEU A 543 -19.61 32.78 -6.32
CA LEU A 543 -19.39 31.67 -7.24
C LEU A 543 -20.65 31.34 -8.07
N PRO A 544 -20.49 30.76 -9.28
CA PRO A 544 -21.61 30.20 -10.04
C PRO A 544 -22.44 29.23 -9.18
N GLU A 545 -23.77 29.31 -9.24
CA GLU A 545 -24.68 28.63 -8.29
C GLU A 545 -24.39 27.11 -8.12
N GLU A 546 -24.11 26.43 -9.23
CA GLU A 546 -23.79 24.99 -9.25
C GLU A 546 -22.48 24.68 -8.49
N LEU A 547 -21.43 25.49 -8.71
CA LEU A 547 -20.15 25.34 -8.03
C LEU A 547 -20.24 25.81 -6.57
N LYS A 548 -20.96 26.90 -6.31
CA LYS A 548 -21.15 27.47 -4.97
C LYS A 548 -21.71 26.43 -3.99
N GLY A 549 -22.73 25.67 -4.41
CA GLY A 549 -23.29 24.58 -3.60
C GLY A 549 -22.26 23.52 -3.22
N VAL A 550 -21.40 23.13 -4.17
CA VAL A 550 -20.31 22.17 -3.96
C VAL A 550 -19.26 22.72 -2.99
N VAL A 551 -18.82 23.96 -3.19
CA VAL A 551 -17.80 24.60 -2.36
C VAL A 551 -18.29 24.76 -0.91
N HIS A 552 -19.53 25.24 -0.70
CA HIS A 552 -20.08 25.32 0.66
C HIS A 552 -20.20 23.96 1.33
N ALA A 553 -20.67 22.93 0.62
CA ALA A 553 -20.75 21.58 1.16
C ALA A 553 -19.35 21.04 1.52
N PHE A 554 -18.36 21.26 0.66
CA PHE A 554 -16.98 20.84 0.91
C PHE A 554 -16.36 21.54 2.14
N CYS A 555 -16.49 22.87 2.24
CA CYS A 555 -16.00 23.62 3.42
C CYS A 555 -16.66 23.17 4.73
N LYS A 556 -17.91 22.73 4.67
CA LYS A 556 -18.68 22.29 5.84
C LYS A 556 -18.37 20.84 6.23
N GLU A 557 -18.34 19.93 5.25
CA GLU A 557 -18.24 18.49 5.48
C GLU A 557 -16.78 17.99 5.53
N HIS A 558 -15.86 18.73 4.89
CA HIS A 558 -14.45 18.38 4.85
C HIS A 558 -13.56 19.55 5.23
N VAL A 559 -13.94 20.24 6.33
CA VAL A 559 -13.25 21.42 6.85
C VAL A 559 -11.74 21.19 7.06
N TYR A 560 -11.35 19.95 7.33
CA TYR A 560 -9.96 19.52 7.49
C TYR A 560 -9.06 19.63 6.24
N TYR A 561 -9.62 19.85 5.05
CA TYR A 561 -8.81 20.18 3.86
C TYR A 561 -8.54 21.68 3.69
N VAL A 562 -9.32 22.53 4.37
CA VAL A 562 -9.32 24.00 4.17
C VAL A 562 -8.78 24.76 5.38
N SER A 563 -8.68 24.10 6.53
CA SER A 563 -8.20 24.63 7.82
C SER A 563 -6.69 24.61 7.97
#